data_AF-A0A7X7RVV4-F1
#
_entry.id   AF-A0A7X7RVV4-F1
#
_cell.length_a   1.000
_cell.length_b   1.000
_cell.length_c   1.000
_cell.angle_alpha   90.00
_cell.angle_beta   90.00
_cell.angle_gamma   90.00
#
_symmetry.space_group_name_H-M   'P 1'
#
loop_
_entity.id
_entity.type
_entity.pdbx_description
1 polymer ?
#
loop_
_entity_poly.entity_id
_entity_poly.type
_entity_poly.pdbx_seq_one_letter_code
_entity_poly.pdbx_strand_id
1 'polypeptide(L)'
;MLDKAMLLALVNIGVAVILIAVLAMILKINRKKFAIGAALLVIYAGISIYYVCLVRSYPRSVLKQDIVTVTVPLSEEHQIESEEEETDFMVVILYEDETFSLAPDGEIEVKKGGRFKIEKVIYRSADSEEIKADIKGFAGNARRNDQQDIGYWVTYANMLKYWAMKGEKDKFEVQIKEDNDLLGTIYIQFID
;
A
#
# COMPACT_ATOMS: atom_id res chain seq x y z
N MET A 1 1.53 17.81 -13.23
CA MET A 1 2.76 17.01 -13.45
C MET A 1 2.34 15.74 -14.19
N LEU A 2 2.94 15.43 -15.33
CA LEU A 2 2.63 14.19 -16.05
C LEU A 2 3.19 13.03 -15.21
N ASP A 3 2.31 12.17 -14.72
CA ASP A 3 2.69 10.99 -13.94
C ASP A 3 3.58 10.07 -14.80
N LYS A 4 4.61 9.45 -14.22
CA LYS A 4 5.53 8.53 -14.93
C LYS A 4 4.72 7.41 -15.61
N ALA A 5 3.65 6.94 -14.97
CA ALA A 5 2.73 5.94 -15.51
C ALA A 5 1.94 6.45 -16.73
N MET A 6 1.54 7.73 -16.73
CA MET A 6 0.84 8.35 -17.85
C MET A 6 1.78 8.58 -19.04
N LEU A 7 3.06 8.85 -18.77
CA LEU A 7 4.10 8.98 -19.79
C LEU A 7 4.38 7.63 -20.47
N LEU A 8 4.47 6.55 -19.71
CA LEU A 8 4.60 5.19 -20.25
C LEU A 8 3.37 4.76 -21.08
N ALA A 9 2.17 5.11 -20.65
CA ALA A 9 0.95 4.85 -21.42
C ALA A 9 0.95 5.59 -22.77
N LEU A 10 1.40 6.84 -22.81
CA LEU A 10 1.58 7.63 -24.04
C LEU A 10 2.61 7.01 -24.99
N VAL A 11 3.73 6.51 -24.45
CA VAL A 11 4.76 5.82 -25.24
C VAL A 11 4.18 4.53 -25.86
N ASN A 12 3.39 3.75 -25.12
CA ASN A 12 2.76 2.54 -25.63
C ASN A 12 1.80 2.81 -26.81
N ILE A 13 1.05 3.91 -26.75
CA ILE A 13 0.21 4.36 -27.88
C ILE A 13 1.08 4.70 -29.09
N GLY A 14 2.20 5.39 -28.89
CA GLY A 14 3.16 5.69 -29.96
C GLY A 14 3.72 4.43 -30.63
N VAL A 15 4.10 3.42 -29.85
CA VAL A 15 4.57 2.12 -30.35
C VAL A 15 3.49 1.41 -31.17
N ALA A 16 2.22 1.46 -30.74
CA ALA A 16 1.10 0.87 -31.49
C ALA A 16 0.97 1.48 -32.90
N VAL A 17 1.13 2.81 -33.03
CA VAL A 17 1.07 3.50 -34.32
C VAL A 17 2.21 3.06 -35.24
N ILE A 18 3.42 2.91 -34.71
CA ILE A 18 4.58 2.41 -35.46
C ILE A 18 4.32 0.98 -35.94
N LEU A 19 3.79 0.11 -35.08
CA LEU A 19 3.47 -1.27 -35.43
C LEU A 19 2.41 -1.36 -36.54
N ILE A 20 1.39 -0.49 -36.52
CA ILE A 20 0.39 -0.38 -37.61
C ILE A 20 1.05 -0.03 -38.94
N ALA A 21 1.99 0.93 -38.94
CA ALA A 21 2.71 1.33 -40.15
C ALA A 21 3.59 0.20 -40.71
N VAL A 22 4.31 -0.52 -39.83
CA VAL A 22 5.11 -1.70 -40.22
C VAL A 22 4.21 -2.80 -40.78
N LEU A 23 3.06 -3.04 -40.15
CA LEU A 23 2.10 -4.04 -40.60
C LEU A 23 1.53 -3.71 -41.99
N ALA A 24 1.26 -2.43 -42.27
CA ALA A 24 0.83 -1.96 -43.58
C ALA A 24 1.91 -2.16 -44.68
N MET A 25 3.20 -2.02 -44.34
CA MET A 25 4.29 -2.36 -45.26
C MET A 25 4.35 -3.88 -45.51
N ILE A 26 4.22 -4.70 -44.47
CA ILE A 26 4.23 -6.16 -44.57
C ILE A 26 3.06 -6.67 -45.42
N LEU A 27 1.89 -6.01 -45.37
CA LEU A 27 0.75 -6.36 -46.22
C LEU A 27 1.08 -6.33 -47.71
N LYS A 28 1.91 -5.36 -48.15
CA LYS A 28 2.35 -5.24 -49.54
C LYS A 28 3.34 -6.34 -49.95
N ILE A 29 4.09 -6.89 -48.98
CA ILE A 29 5.15 -7.87 -49.23
C ILE A 29 4.61 -9.30 -49.13
N ASN A 30 3.88 -9.63 -48.05
CA ASN A 30 3.42 -10.99 -47.79
C ASN A 30 2.15 -11.02 -46.93
N ARG A 31 1.03 -11.39 -47.55
CA ARG A 31 -0.30 -11.48 -46.90
C ARG A 31 -0.38 -12.50 -45.77
N LYS A 32 0.41 -13.58 -45.81
CA LYS A 32 0.41 -14.60 -44.74
C LYS A 32 1.11 -14.09 -43.47
N LYS A 33 2.21 -13.36 -43.64
CA LYS A 33 2.93 -12.71 -42.52
C LYS A 33 2.14 -11.54 -41.94
N PHE A 34 1.36 -10.85 -42.77
CA PHE A 34 0.42 -9.84 -42.32
C PHE A 34 -0.63 -10.40 -41.35
N ALA A 35 -1.22 -11.56 -41.65
CA ALA A 35 -2.22 -12.17 -40.77
C ALA A 35 -1.67 -12.48 -39.37
N ILE A 36 -0.43 -13.00 -39.29
CA ILE A 36 0.26 -13.26 -38.02
C ILE A 36 0.55 -11.94 -37.29
N GLY A 37 1.06 -10.93 -37.99
CA GLY A 37 1.33 -9.62 -37.41
C GLY A 37 0.06 -8.90 -36.92
N ALA A 38 -1.06 -9.07 -37.61
CA ALA A 38 -2.36 -8.52 -37.21
C ALA A 38 -2.86 -9.18 -35.92
N ALA A 39 -2.72 -10.49 -35.78
CA ALA A 39 -3.08 -11.20 -34.55
C ALA A 39 -2.23 -10.72 -33.35
N LEU A 40 -0.92 -10.56 -33.55
CA LEU A 40 -0.02 -10.01 -32.51
C LEU A 40 -0.36 -8.57 -32.15
N LEU A 41 -0.74 -7.74 -33.12
CA LEU A 41 -1.17 -6.36 -32.88
C LEU A 41 -2.43 -6.29 -32.02
N VAL A 42 -3.40 -7.19 -32.24
CA VAL A 42 -4.62 -7.27 -31.42
C VAL A 42 -4.28 -7.62 -29.96
N ILE A 43 -3.38 -8.58 -29.75
CA ILE A 43 -2.92 -8.95 -28.39
C ILE A 43 -2.23 -7.75 -27.72
N TYR A 44 -1.31 -7.10 -28.45
CA TYR A 44 -0.61 -5.92 -27.95
C TYR A 44 -1.56 -4.76 -27.62
N ALA A 45 -2.56 -4.52 -28.47
CA ALA A 45 -3.57 -3.50 -28.23
C ALA A 45 -4.41 -3.81 -26.99
N GLY A 46 -4.80 -5.08 -26.79
CA GLY A 46 -5.51 -5.52 -25.58
C GLY A 46 -4.70 -5.26 -24.30
N ILE A 47 -3.41 -5.62 -24.31
CA ILE A 47 -2.50 -5.35 -23.19
C ILE A 47 -2.35 -3.83 -22.96
N SER A 48 -2.18 -3.06 -24.02
CA SER A 48 -2.03 -1.60 -23.92
C SER A 48 -3.26 -0.93 -23.34
N ILE A 49 -4.47 -1.34 -23.75
CA ILE A 49 -5.74 -0.83 -23.21
C ILE A 49 -5.87 -1.22 -21.74
N TYR A 50 -5.54 -2.47 -21.38
CA TYR A 50 -5.56 -2.93 -19.99
C TYR A 50 -4.70 -2.04 -19.08
N TYR A 51 -3.47 -1.72 -19.49
CA TYR A 51 -2.59 -0.82 -18.72
C TYR A 51 -3.14 0.60 -18.61
N VAL A 52 -3.73 1.14 -19.68
CA VAL A 52 -4.36 2.48 -19.64
C VAL A 52 -5.54 2.50 -18.66
N CYS A 53 -6.37 1.45 -18.66
CA CYS A 53 -7.47 1.29 -17.73
C CYS A 53 -6.96 1.16 -16.29
N LEU A 54 -5.88 0.42 -16.05
CA LEU A 54 -5.28 0.29 -14.73
C LEU A 54 -4.78 1.65 -14.23
N VAL A 55 -4.01 2.39 -15.04
CA VAL A 55 -3.52 3.74 -14.65
C VAL A 55 -4.65 4.74 -14.43
N ARG A 56 -5.77 4.63 -15.16
CA ARG A 56 -6.91 5.53 -15.03
C ARG A 56 -7.83 5.19 -13.86
N SER A 57 -7.99 3.90 -13.55
CA SER A 57 -8.87 3.39 -12.50
C SER A 57 -8.18 3.26 -11.14
N TYR A 58 -6.84 3.37 -11.08
CA TYR A 58 -6.16 3.61 -9.82
C TYR A 58 -6.61 4.97 -9.26
N PRO A 59 -7.13 5.04 -8.02
CA PRO A 59 -7.43 6.31 -7.41
C PRO A 59 -6.12 7.10 -7.30
N ARG A 60 -6.02 8.19 -8.06
CA ARG A 60 -5.01 9.21 -7.82
C ARG A 60 -5.22 9.66 -6.38
N SER A 61 -4.34 9.22 -5.49
CA SER A 61 -4.20 9.70 -4.13
C SER A 61 -4.15 11.22 -4.14
N VAL A 62 -5.31 11.86 -3.93
CA VAL A 62 -5.43 13.27 -3.59
C VAL A 62 -5.02 13.37 -2.13
N LEU A 63 -3.71 13.45 -1.89
CA LEU A 63 -3.15 13.84 -0.60
C LEU A 63 -1.73 14.37 -0.83
N LYS A 64 -1.65 15.44 -1.61
CA LYS A 64 -0.82 16.57 -1.19
C LYS A 64 -1.72 17.41 -0.30
N GLN A 65 -1.87 17.02 0.96
CA GLN A 65 -2.45 17.90 1.97
C GLN A 65 -1.27 18.47 2.74
N ASP A 66 -1.17 19.79 2.69
CA ASP A 66 -0.29 20.56 3.55
C ASP A 66 -0.49 20.08 4.99
N ILE A 67 0.58 19.57 5.59
CA ILE A 67 0.62 19.20 6.99
C ILE A 67 0.45 20.49 7.78
N VAL A 68 -0.78 20.76 8.23
CA VAL A 68 -1.01 21.71 9.31
C VAL A 68 -0.51 21.01 10.57
N THR A 69 0.74 21.26 10.90
CA THR A 69 1.34 20.84 12.17
C THR A 69 0.57 21.54 13.29
N VAL A 70 -0.40 20.84 13.88
CA VAL A 70 -0.94 21.26 15.18
C VAL A 70 0.08 20.85 16.21
N THR A 71 0.99 21.76 16.54
CA THR A 71 1.86 21.64 17.70
C THR A 71 0.99 21.75 18.96
N VAL A 72 0.58 20.60 19.49
CA VAL A 72 0.12 20.50 20.88
C VAL A 72 1.38 20.56 21.75
N PRO A 73 1.49 21.50 22.71
CA PRO A 73 2.63 21.55 23.60
C PRO A 73 2.52 20.39 24.59
N LEU A 74 3.39 19.38 24.44
CA LEU A 74 3.47 18.26 25.35
C LEU A 74 4.40 18.64 26.52
N SER A 75 3.85 18.54 27.72
CA SER A 75 4.51 18.73 29.01
C SER A 75 5.73 17.80 29.15
N GLU A 76 6.84 18.37 29.57
CA GLU A 76 8.09 17.67 29.90
C GLU A 76 7.89 16.74 31.10
N GLU A 77 8.19 15.44 30.94
CA GLU A 77 8.95 14.60 31.89
C GLU A 77 8.87 13.10 31.50
N HIS A 78 9.75 12.65 30.62
CA HIS A 78 10.61 11.48 30.88
C HIS A 78 11.60 11.29 29.72
N GLN A 79 12.88 11.45 30.04
CA GLN A 79 14.00 11.15 29.16
C GLN A 79 14.24 9.63 29.14
N ILE A 80 14.12 9.01 27.97
CA ILE A 80 14.89 7.82 27.61
C ILE A 80 15.53 8.13 26.25
N GLU A 81 16.86 8.16 26.22
CA GLU A 81 17.66 8.21 25.00
C GLU A 81 17.40 6.95 24.17
N SER A 82 16.78 7.14 23.01
CA SER A 82 17.00 6.29 21.85
C SER A 82 17.27 7.21 20.67
N GLU A 83 18.34 6.93 19.94
CA GLU A 83 18.65 7.57 18.66
C GLU A 83 17.43 7.43 17.74
N GLU A 84 16.61 8.48 17.66
CA GLU A 84 15.55 8.59 16.66
C GLU A 84 16.24 8.80 15.31
N GLU A 85 16.55 7.69 14.63
CA GLU A 85 16.46 7.69 13.19
C GLU A 85 15.03 8.14 12.86
N GLU A 86 14.88 9.31 12.23
CA GLU A 86 13.59 9.80 11.68
C GLU A 86 13.02 8.70 10.76
N THR A 87 12.21 7.82 11.33
CA THR A 87 11.61 6.69 10.63
C THR A 87 10.39 7.22 9.89
N ASP A 88 10.62 7.65 8.65
CA ASP A 88 9.60 8.28 7.80
C ASP A 88 8.69 7.20 7.14
N PHE A 89 7.87 6.52 7.95
CA PHE A 89 6.77 5.67 7.46
C PHE A 89 5.40 6.17 7.90
N MET A 90 4.38 5.89 7.08
CA MET A 90 2.97 6.16 7.38
C MET A 90 2.15 4.90 7.15
N VAL A 91 1.35 4.50 8.14
CA VAL A 91 0.44 3.35 8.05
C VAL A 91 -0.96 3.84 7.69
N VAL A 92 -1.54 3.27 6.64
CA VAL A 92 -2.88 3.61 6.17
C VAL A 92 -3.86 2.52 6.62
N ILE A 93 -4.84 2.91 7.43
CA ILE A 93 -5.85 2.02 8.03
C ILE A 93 -7.23 2.36 7.51
N LEU A 94 -7.97 1.36 7.05
CA LEU A 94 -9.38 1.45 6.71
C LEU A 94 -10.24 0.99 7.90
N TYR A 95 -11.11 1.86 8.40
CA TYR A 95 -12.05 1.59 9.49
C TYR A 95 -13.40 2.26 9.20
N GLU A 96 -14.51 1.51 9.29
CA GLU A 96 -15.87 2.03 9.00
C GLU A 96 -15.99 2.81 7.67
N ASP A 97 -15.32 2.34 6.62
CA ASP A 97 -15.25 2.98 5.29
C ASP A 97 -14.48 4.32 5.25
N GLU A 98 -13.90 4.74 6.37
CA GLU A 98 -12.99 5.88 6.48
C GLU A 98 -11.53 5.43 6.50
N THR A 99 -10.65 6.27 5.97
CA THR A 99 -9.21 5.98 5.91
C THR A 99 -8.44 6.91 6.83
N PHE A 100 -7.69 6.32 7.75
CA PHE A 100 -6.82 7.00 8.69
C PHE A 100 -5.37 6.78 8.29
N SER A 101 -4.52 7.77 8.51
CA SER A 101 -3.08 7.66 8.30
C SER A 101 -2.37 7.93 9.63
N LEU A 102 -1.57 6.98 10.08
CA LEU A 102 -0.83 7.06 11.34
C LEU A 102 0.66 7.16 11.05
N ALA A 103 1.31 8.10 11.74
CA ALA A 103 2.76 8.19 11.83
C ALA A 103 3.29 7.12 12.81
N PRO A 104 4.62 6.91 12.91
CA PRO A 104 5.20 6.07 13.94
C PRO A 104 4.73 6.50 15.33
N ASP A 105 4.54 5.53 16.21
CA ASP A 105 3.97 5.65 17.56
C ASP A 105 2.55 6.22 17.62
N GLY A 106 1.92 6.40 16.46
CA GLY A 106 0.52 6.79 16.35
C GLY A 106 -0.41 5.73 16.93
N GLU A 107 -1.53 6.19 17.47
CA GLU A 107 -2.56 5.35 18.07
C GLU A 107 -3.92 5.59 17.40
N ILE A 108 -4.68 4.52 17.21
CA ILE A 108 -6.08 4.59 16.76
C ILE A 108 -7.00 3.80 17.68
N GLU A 109 -8.15 4.38 17.95
CA GLU A 109 -9.24 3.73 18.67
C GLU A 109 -10.22 3.08 17.69
N VAL A 110 -10.57 1.83 17.96
CA VAL A 110 -11.45 1.00 17.14
C VAL A 110 -12.52 0.40 18.04
N LYS A 111 -13.80 0.49 17.67
CA LYS A 111 -14.85 -0.17 18.46
C LYS A 111 -14.68 -1.69 18.42
N LYS A 112 -14.89 -2.38 19.54
CA LYS A 112 -14.80 -3.86 19.62
C LYS A 112 -15.74 -4.58 18.67
N GLY A 113 -16.90 -3.99 18.36
CA GLY A 113 -17.84 -4.49 17.35
C GLY A 113 -17.45 -4.16 15.90
N GLY A 114 -16.46 -3.31 15.70
CA GLY A 114 -15.96 -2.88 14.41
C GLY A 114 -14.92 -3.83 13.81
N ARG A 115 -14.53 -3.51 12.58
CA ARG A 115 -13.42 -4.16 11.88
C ARG A 115 -12.55 -3.10 11.25
N PHE A 116 -11.24 -3.33 11.26
CA PHE A 116 -10.29 -2.49 10.54
C PHE A 116 -9.42 -3.36 9.63
N LYS A 117 -8.72 -2.70 8.72
CA LYS A 117 -7.74 -3.31 7.83
C LYS A 117 -6.58 -2.35 7.61
N ILE A 118 -5.35 -2.85 7.71
CA ILE A 118 -4.18 -2.11 7.22
C ILE A 118 -4.20 -2.23 5.69
N GLU A 119 -4.39 -1.11 4.99
CA GLU A 119 -4.41 -1.12 3.53
C GLU A 119 -3.02 -1.16 2.94
N LYS A 120 -2.12 -0.33 3.47
CA LYS A 120 -0.74 -0.20 3.01
C LYS A 120 0.10 0.53 4.05
N VAL A 121 1.41 0.38 3.90
CA VAL A 121 2.43 1.20 4.57
C VAL A 121 3.14 2.01 3.50
N ILE A 122 3.28 3.31 3.71
CA ILE A 122 4.02 4.22 2.83
C ILE A 122 5.36 4.47 3.50
N TYR A 123 6.46 4.11 2.85
CA TYR A 123 7.82 4.31 3.35
C TYR A 123 8.66 5.01 2.28
N ARG A 124 9.56 5.91 2.69
CA ARG A 124 10.27 6.83 1.78
C ARG A 124 11.48 6.20 1.08
N SER A 125 12.03 5.10 1.58
CA SER A 125 13.13 4.40 0.92
C SER A 125 12.64 3.65 -0.32
N ALA A 126 13.36 3.81 -1.43
CA ALA A 126 12.83 3.72 -2.79
C ALA A 126 12.66 2.31 -3.39
N ASP A 127 12.84 1.23 -2.62
CA ASP A 127 12.70 -0.14 -3.11
C ASP A 127 11.81 -0.97 -2.16
N SER A 128 10.51 -0.80 -2.33
CA SER A 128 9.44 -1.26 -1.41
C SER A 128 9.11 -2.76 -1.48
N GLU A 129 10.07 -3.65 -1.74
CA GLU A 129 9.70 -5.04 -2.05
C GLU A 129 9.30 -5.88 -0.83
N GLU A 130 9.67 -5.54 0.42
CA GLU A 130 9.30 -6.38 1.58
C GLU A 130 8.93 -5.62 2.87
N ILE A 131 8.12 -4.56 2.79
CA ILE A 131 7.49 -3.99 3.99
C ILE A 131 6.36 -4.91 4.49
N LYS A 132 6.45 -5.31 5.77
CA LYS A 132 5.49 -6.16 6.45
C LYS A 132 4.89 -5.42 7.65
N ALA A 133 3.61 -5.66 7.90
CA ALA A 133 2.96 -5.24 9.16
C ALA A 133 2.57 -6.48 9.96
N ASP A 134 3.07 -6.58 11.18
CA ASP A 134 2.85 -7.70 12.11
C ASP A 134 2.02 -7.20 13.29
N ILE A 135 0.75 -7.60 13.35
CA ILE A 135 -0.18 -7.20 14.41
C ILE A 135 -0.05 -8.21 15.54
N LYS A 136 0.46 -7.78 16.70
CA LYS A 136 0.64 -8.67 17.84
C LYS A 136 -0.70 -9.22 18.33
N GLY A 137 -0.77 -10.54 18.40
CA GLY A 137 -1.98 -11.27 18.77
C GLY A 137 -2.93 -11.53 17.60
N PHE A 138 -2.53 -11.25 16.37
CA PHE A 138 -3.28 -11.61 15.16
C PHE A 138 -2.39 -12.40 14.20
N ALA A 139 -3.02 -13.09 13.25
CA ALA A 139 -2.34 -13.72 12.13
C ALA A 139 -3.30 -13.76 10.94
N GLY A 140 -3.05 -12.91 9.94
CA GLY A 140 -3.87 -12.82 8.73
C GLY A 140 -3.89 -14.15 7.99
N ASN A 141 -2.71 -14.77 7.83
CA ASN A 141 -2.57 -16.11 7.31
C ASN A 141 -2.50 -17.15 8.44
N ALA A 142 -3.65 -17.66 8.88
CA ALA A 142 -3.73 -18.64 9.96
C ALA A 142 -2.97 -19.96 9.69
N ARG A 143 -2.65 -20.30 8.43
CA ARG A 143 -1.91 -21.52 8.08
C ARG A 143 -0.39 -21.35 8.22
N ARG A 144 0.10 -20.14 7.99
CA ARG A 144 1.51 -19.77 8.09
C ARG A 144 1.54 -18.34 8.60
N ASN A 145 1.85 -18.15 9.88
CA ASN A 145 2.07 -16.82 10.43
C ASN A 145 3.36 -16.24 9.82
N ASP A 146 3.19 -15.60 8.66
CA ASP A 146 4.23 -14.98 7.85
C ASP A 146 4.50 -13.53 8.28
N GLN A 147 3.87 -13.08 9.37
CA GLN A 147 4.00 -11.73 9.94
C GLN A 147 3.57 -10.63 8.95
N GLN A 148 2.77 -10.98 7.94
CA GLN A 148 2.23 -10.06 6.97
C GLN A 148 0.71 -9.97 7.10
N ASP A 149 0.26 -9.01 7.89
CA ASP A 149 -1.15 -8.77 8.17
C ASP A 149 -1.75 -7.64 7.30
N ILE A 150 -0.94 -7.00 6.44
CA ILE A 150 -1.44 -6.03 5.45
C ILE A 150 -2.49 -6.71 4.56
N GLY A 151 -3.62 -6.04 4.38
CA GLY A 151 -4.70 -6.51 3.51
C GLY A 151 -5.78 -7.33 4.20
N TYR A 152 -5.55 -7.82 5.42
CA TYR A 152 -6.49 -8.67 6.17
C TYR A 152 -7.45 -7.85 7.04
N TRP A 153 -8.67 -8.38 7.23
CA TRP A 153 -9.65 -7.81 8.13
C TRP A 153 -9.44 -8.29 9.56
N VAL A 154 -9.29 -7.34 10.47
CA VAL A 154 -9.06 -7.59 11.90
C VAL A 154 -10.28 -7.18 12.69
N THR A 155 -10.64 -8.01 13.68
CA THR A 155 -11.71 -7.75 14.64
C THR A 155 -11.22 -8.09 16.03
N TYR A 156 -11.78 -7.47 17.07
CA TYR A 156 -11.42 -7.77 18.46
C TYR A 156 -11.58 -9.26 18.81
N ALA A 157 -12.59 -9.93 18.21
CA ALA A 157 -12.82 -11.35 18.38
C ALA A 157 -11.60 -12.21 17.94
N ASN A 158 -10.94 -11.81 16.85
CA ASN A 158 -9.81 -12.53 16.25
C ASN A 158 -8.48 -12.29 16.97
N MET A 159 -8.40 -11.30 17.86
CA MET A 159 -7.19 -11.00 18.62
C MET A 159 -6.93 -12.01 19.73
N LEU A 160 -5.67 -12.33 19.99
CA LEU A 160 -5.22 -13.12 21.14
C LEU A 160 -4.94 -12.19 22.32
N LYS A 161 -5.83 -12.21 23.32
CA LYS A 161 -5.90 -11.19 24.39
C LYS A 161 -4.67 -11.17 25.31
N TYR A 162 -3.92 -12.26 25.39
CA TYR A 162 -2.69 -12.31 26.18
C TYR A 162 -1.52 -11.54 25.55
N TRP A 163 -1.64 -11.15 24.27
CA TRP A 163 -0.72 -10.25 23.58
C TRP A 163 -1.07 -8.77 23.74
N ALA A 164 -2.15 -8.44 24.46
CA ALA A 164 -2.44 -7.05 24.78
C ALA A 164 -1.31 -6.44 25.61
N MET A 165 -1.06 -5.15 25.43
CA MET A 165 0.00 -4.44 26.13
C MET A 165 -0.18 -4.55 27.65
N LYS A 166 0.93 -4.75 28.36
CA LYS A 166 0.91 -4.97 29.81
C LYS A 166 0.49 -3.69 30.53
N GLY A 167 -0.69 -3.70 31.12
CA GLY A 167 -1.26 -2.54 31.83
C GLY A 167 -2.28 -1.76 31.01
N GLU A 168 -2.32 -1.99 29.69
CA GLU A 168 -3.24 -1.33 28.77
C GLU A 168 -4.15 -2.40 28.13
N LYS A 169 -5.29 -2.63 28.76
CA LYS A 169 -6.25 -3.65 28.32
C LYS A 169 -6.73 -3.33 26.92
N ASP A 170 -6.82 -4.36 26.08
CA ASP A 170 -7.36 -4.28 24.72
C ASP A 170 -6.57 -3.37 23.76
N LYS A 171 -5.35 -2.98 24.14
CA LYS A 171 -4.37 -2.34 23.27
C LYS A 171 -3.42 -3.34 22.67
N PHE A 172 -3.17 -3.23 21.37
CA PHE A 172 -2.28 -4.12 20.64
C PHE A 172 -1.26 -3.31 19.84
N GLU A 173 -0.04 -3.82 19.81
CA GLU A 173 1.07 -3.27 19.04
C GLU A 173 1.01 -3.81 17.60
N VAL A 174 1.27 -2.93 16.64
CA VAL A 174 1.52 -3.31 15.25
C VAL A 174 2.94 -2.92 14.90
N GLN A 175 3.74 -3.91 14.55
CA GLN A 175 5.14 -3.72 14.19
C GLN A 175 5.27 -3.58 12.67
N ILE A 176 5.89 -2.51 12.22
CA ILE A 176 6.25 -2.29 10.83
C ILE A 176 7.69 -2.74 10.64
N LYS A 177 7.91 -3.67 9.71
CA LYS A 177 9.22 -4.28 9.47
C LYS A 177 9.61 -4.19 8.01
N GLU A 178 10.89 -4.03 7.75
CA GLU A 178 11.52 -4.25 6.46
C GLU A 178 12.36 -5.52 6.57
N ASP A 179 12.02 -6.55 5.80
CA ASP A 179 12.56 -7.90 5.95
C ASP A 179 12.38 -8.48 7.38
N ASN A 180 13.38 -8.27 8.25
CA ASN A 180 13.38 -8.65 9.67
C ASN A 180 13.66 -7.48 10.62
N ASP A 181 13.98 -6.30 10.09
CA ASP A 181 14.36 -5.13 10.87
C ASP A 181 13.11 -4.33 11.24
N LEU A 182 13.01 -3.94 12.51
CA LEU A 182 11.89 -3.15 13.01
C LEU A 182 12.08 -1.70 12.59
N LEU A 183 11.21 -1.21 11.72
CA LEU A 183 11.16 0.20 11.32
C LEU A 183 10.41 1.06 12.33
N GLY A 184 9.47 0.47 13.06
CA GLY A 184 8.78 1.14 14.15
C GLY A 184 7.43 0.51 14.46
N THR A 185 6.67 1.19 15.32
CA THR A 185 5.45 0.66 15.92
C THR A 185 4.30 1.63 15.80
N ILE A 186 3.08 1.11 15.72
CA ILE A 186 1.85 1.88 15.97
C ILE A 186 0.96 1.08 16.92
N TYR A 187 -0.07 1.73 17.46
CA TYR A 187 -0.94 1.12 18.46
C TYR A 187 -2.40 1.12 18.03
N ILE A 188 -3.09 0.02 18.34
CA ILE A 188 -4.54 -0.12 18.11
C ILE A 188 -5.20 -0.43 19.43
N GLN A 189 -6.04 0.49 19.90
CA GLN A 189 -6.84 0.34 21.11
C GLN A 189 -8.27 -0.05 20.74
N PHE A 190 -8.74 -1.17 21.26
CA PHE A 190 -10.16 -1.50 21.13
C PHE A 190 -10.98 -0.89 22.27
N ILE A 191 -12.01 -0.13 21.92
CA ILE A 191 -12.95 0.52 22.85
C ILE A 191 -14.35 -0.10 22.76
N ASP A 192 -15.14 0.00 23.82
CA ASP A 192 -16.50 -0.55 23.88
C ASP A 192 -17.52 0.29 23.06
#